data_AF-A0A945L1U9-F1
#
_entry.id   AF-A0A945L1U9-F1
#
_cell.length_a   1.000
_cell.length_b   1.000
_cell.length_c   1.000
_cell.angle_alpha   90.00
_cell.angle_beta   90.00
_cell.angle_gamma   90.00
#
_symmetry.space_group_name_H-M   'P 1'
#
loop_
_entity.id
_entity.type
_entity.pdbx_description
1 polymer ?
#
loop_
_entity_poly.entity_id
_entity_poly.type
_entity_poly.pdbx_seq_one_letter_code
_entity_poly.pdbx_strand_id
1 'polypeptide(L)'
;MSGDDDEAEIKAILMSREGGYDLYELVSSPLAQEPTPDYTEDNESIIAIEEPYTDTMNFGRLTFDMSEADAKVSLKVINVFGESVFPDFELRASELSNRKASWKNKVPKEAVAHIEARTASAL
;
A
#
# COMPACT_ATOMS: atom_id res chain seq x y z
N MET A 1 21.07 -15.42 -12.01
CA MET A 1 21.14 -15.29 -10.54
C MET A 1 19.69 -15.25 -10.08
N SER A 2 19.28 -16.06 -9.10
CA SER A 2 17.95 -15.92 -8.50
C SER A 2 18.08 -14.92 -7.34
N GLY A 3 18.02 -13.64 -7.68
CA GLY A 3 17.89 -12.56 -6.70
C GLY A 3 16.43 -12.43 -6.29
N ASP A 4 16.21 -11.95 -5.08
CA ASP A 4 14.96 -11.29 -4.77
C ASP A 4 15.00 -9.92 -5.48
N ASP A 5 13.98 -9.64 -6.28
CA ASP A 5 13.84 -8.39 -7.04
C ASP A 5 12.62 -7.59 -6.55
N ASP A 6 12.02 -8.01 -5.42
CA ASP A 6 10.84 -7.37 -4.84
C ASP A 6 11.14 -5.90 -4.49
N GLU A 7 10.26 -5.04 -4.97
CA GLU A 7 10.28 -3.61 -4.70
C GLU A 7 9.49 -3.26 -3.44
N ALA A 8 9.87 -2.15 -2.80
CA ALA A 8 9.04 -1.65 -1.71
C ALA A 8 7.77 -1.04 -2.27
N GLU A 9 6.62 -1.45 -1.75
CA GLU A 9 5.32 -1.02 -2.25
C GLU A 9 4.28 -0.93 -1.14
N ILE A 10 3.32 -0.03 -1.35
CA ILE A 10 2.07 0.04 -0.59
C ILE A 10 0.94 -0.04 -1.60
N LYS A 11 0.16 -1.12 -1.54
CA LYS A 11 -0.98 -1.36 -2.43
C LYS A 11 -2.27 -1.50 -1.64
N ALA A 12 -3.39 -1.13 -2.27
CA ALA A 12 -4.73 -1.42 -1.75
C ALA A 12 -5.49 -2.35 -2.70
N ILE A 13 -6.19 -3.33 -2.13
CA ILE A 13 -7.06 -4.27 -2.83
C ILE A 13 -8.50 -3.89 -2.49
N LEU A 14 -9.28 -3.51 -3.52
CA LEU A 14 -10.54 -2.77 -3.40
C LEU A 14 -11.76 -3.64 -3.02
N MET A 15 -11.60 -4.52 -2.03
CA MET A 15 -12.62 -5.46 -1.55
C MET A 15 -13.85 -4.77 -0.94
N SER A 16 -13.77 -3.47 -0.60
CA SER A 16 -14.92 -2.73 -0.05
C SER A 16 -16.12 -2.67 -0.99
N ARG A 17 -15.88 -2.79 -2.30
CA ARG A 17 -16.90 -2.80 -3.35
C ARG A 17 -17.65 -4.12 -3.45
N GLU A 18 -17.00 -5.20 -3.07
CA GLU A 18 -17.57 -6.55 -3.00
C GLU A 18 -18.29 -6.80 -1.67
N GLY A 19 -18.46 -5.76 -0.85
CA GLY A 19 -19.13 -5.82 0.44
C GLY A 19 -18.21 -6.10 1.63
N GLY A 20 -16.91 -6.31 1.39
CA GLY A 20 -15.86 -6.44 2.41
C GLY A 20 -15.31 -5.07 2.84
N TYR A 21 -14.06 -5.02 3.27
CA TYR A 21 -13.28 -3.81 3.53
C TYR A 21 -11.98 -3.87 2.72
N ASP A 22 -11.39 -2.72 2.37
CA ASP A 22 -10.15 -2.75 1.56
C ASP A 22 -9.01 -3.43 2.30
N LEU A 23 -8.29 -4.29 1.60
CA LEU A 23 -7.06 -4.88 2.11
C LEU A 23 -5.88 -4.02 1.70
N TYR A 24 -4.82 -4.03 2.51
CA TYR A 24 -3.60 -3.31 2.22
C TYR A 24 -2.44 -4.30 2.21
N GLU A 25 -1.67 -4.25 1.13
CA GLU A 25 -0.44 -5.02 0.94
C GLU A 25 0.75 -4.10 1.13
N LEU A 26 1.73 -4.57 1.87
CA LEU A 26 2.90 -3.81 2.29
C LEU A 26 4.12 -4.68 2.01
N VAL A 27 4.90 -4.30 1.01
CA VAL A 27 6.09 -5.03 0.59
C VAL A 27 7.32 -4.23 0.96
N SER A 28 8.32 -4.92 1.49
CA SER A 28 9.65 -4.37 1.75
C SER A 28 10.66 -5.49 1.58
N SER A 29 11.78 -5.24 0.91
CA SER A 29 12.83 -6.25 0.73
C SER A 29 14.20 -5.73 1.17
N PRO A 30 14.80 -6.35 2.20
CA PRO A 30 16.18 -6.11 2.58
C PRO A 30 17.16 -6.94 1.75
N LEU A 31 16.71 -7.68 0.73
CA LEU A 31 17.55 -8.53 -0.10
C LEU A 31 17.48 -8.18 -1.60
N ALA A 32 16.66 -7.19 -1.97
CA ALA A 32 16.55 -6.67 -3.31
C ALA A 32 17.93 -6.27 -3.86
N GLN A 33 18.38 -6.93 -4.93
CA GLN A 33 19.71 -6.68 -5.50
C GLN A 33 19.68 -5.72 -6.69
N GLU A 34 18.60 -5.73 -7.47
CA GLU A 34 18.35 -4.81 -8.61
C GLU A 34 16.83 -4.63 -8.83
N PRO A 35 16.07 -4.10 -7.85
CA PRO A 35 14.63 -3.94 -8.03
C PRO A 35 14.34 -3.01 -9.22
N THR A 36 13.35 -3.36 -10.03
CA THR A 36 12.94 -2.60 -11.22
C THR A 36 11.49 -2.19 -11.05
N PRO A 37 11.15 -0.91 -11.24
CA PRO A 37 9.81 -0.44 -10.95
C PRO A 37 8.78 -1.14 -11.82
N ASP A 38 7.84 -1.85 -11.21
CA ASP A 38 6.73 -2.48 -11.91
C ASP A 38 5.47 -1.64 -11.78
N TYR A 39 5.14 -0.94 -12.87
CA TYR A 39 3.92 -0.15 -12.97
C TYR A 39 2.76 -0.94 -13.61
N THR A 40 2.91 -2.25 -13.84
CA THR A 40 1.85 -3.05 -14.43
C THR A 40 0.70 -3.24 -13.45
N GLU A 41 -0.40 -2.54 -13.72
CA GLU A 41 -1.66 -2.75 -13.03
C GLU A 41 -2.49 -3.82 -13.77
N ASP A 42 -2.00 -5.06 -13.79
CA ASP A 42 -2.68 -6.17 -14.47
C ASP A 42 -4.04 -6.53 -13.85
N ASN A 43 -4.30 -6.05 -12.63
CA ASN A 43 -5.54 -6.24 -11.91
C ASN A 43 -6.15 -4.90 -11.50
N GLU A 44 -7.28 -4.53 -12.11
CA GLU A 44 -7.99 -3.28 -11.82
C GLU A 44 -8.42 -3.14 -10.34
N SER A 45 -8.60 -4.25 -9.62
CA SER A 45 -8.96 -4.25 -8.20
C SER A 45 -7.77 -3.94 -7.27
N ILE A 46 -6.56 -3.78 -7.81
CA ILE A 46 -5.35 -3.43 -7.07
C ILE A 46 -4.93 -2.02 -7.50
N ILE A 47 -4.59 -1.18 -6.51
CA ILE A 47 -4.08 0.17 -6.76
C ILE A 47 -2.79 0.38 -5.98
N ALA A 48 -1.83 1.06 -6.59
CA ALA A 48 -0.67 1.59 -5.87
C ALA A 48 -1.12 2.81 -5.04
N ILE A 49 -0.74 2.84 -3.76
CA ILE A 49 -0.96 4.00 -2.88
C ILE A 49 0.18 5.02 -3.06
N GLU A 50 1.40 4.50 -3.19
CA GLU A 50 2.61 5.25 -3.48
C GLU A 50 3.30 4.63 -4.71
N GLU A 51 4.13 5.41 -5.40
CA GLU A 51 5.00 4.89 -6.45
C GLU A 51 5.97 3.85 -5.87
N PRO A 52 6.18 2.68 -6.51
CA PRO A 52 7.13 1.68 -6.02
C PRO A 52 8.53 2.24 -5.83
N TYR A 53 9.21 1.79 -4.78
CA TYR A 53 10.57 2.24 -4.47
C TYR A 53 11.61 1.17 -4.80
N THR A 54 12.55 1.56 -5.65
CA THR A 54 13.58 0.67 -6.21
C THR A 54 15.00 1.21 -6.08
N ASP A 55 15.22 2.35 -5.42
CA ASP A 55 16.56 2.96 -5.42
C ASP A 55 17.58 2.14 -4.60
N THR A 56 17.16 1.58 -3.46
CA THR A 56 18.02 0.81 -2.57
C THR A 56 17.26 -0.25 -1.78
N MET A 57 18.01 -1.18 -1.16
CA MET A 57 17.47 -2.12 -0.18
C MET A 57 16.77 -1.40 0.96
N ASN A 58 15.75 -2.02 1.53
CA ASN A 58 14.94 -1.41 2.57
C ASN A 58 14.42 -2.44 3.57
N PHE A 59 13.84 -1.98 4.67
CA PHE A 59 13.10 -2.85 5.59
C PHE A 59 11.84 -2.16 6.09
N GLY A 60 10.78 -2.95 6.22
CA GLY A 60 9.50 -2.50 6.76
C GLY A 60 9.46 -2.60 8.29
N ARG A 61 8.80 -1.63 8.92
CA ARG A 61 8.44 -1.66 10.33
C ARG A 61 6.95 -1.39 10.49
N LEU A 62 6.27 -2.35 11.10
CA LEU A 62 4.88 -2.19 11.57
C LEU A 62 4.88 -1.86 13.06
N THR A 63 4.14 -0.82 13.44
CA THR A 63 3.92 -0.45 14.84
C THR A 63 2.44 -0.54 15.14
N PHE A 64 2.06 -1.42 16.06
CA PHE A 64 0.68 -1.57 16.52
C PHE A 64 0.48 -0.76 17.80
N ASP A 65 -0.44 0.19 17.75
CA ASP A 65 -0.92 0.89 18.93
C ASP A 65 -2.37 0.46 19.22
N MET A 66 -2.50 -0.36 20.25
CA MET A 66 -3.77 -0.94 20.70
C MET A 66 -4.30 -0.24 21.95
N SER A 67 -3.69 0.89 22.36
CA SER A 67 -4.07 1.62 23.57
C SER A 67 -5.25 2.57 23.37
N GLU A 68 -5.49 3.00 22.12
CA GLU A 68 -6.63 3.82 21.70
C GLU A 68 -7.88 2.97 21.47
N ALA A 69 -9.07 3.56 21.61
CA ALA A 69 -10.34 2.87 21.30
C ALA A 69 -10.45 2.50 19.81
N ASP A 70 -9.87 3.32 18.93
CA ASP A 70 -9.69 3.02 17.52
C ASP A 70 -8.22 2.68 17.27
N ALA A 71 -7.86 1.43 17.56
CA ALA A 71 -6.51 0.92 17.42
C ALA A 71 -5.95 1.16 16.01
N LYS A 72 -4.64 1.31 15.91
CA LYS A 72 -3.97 1.65 14.65
C LYS A 72 -2.72 0.82 14.43
N VAL A 73 -2.39 0.61 13.16
CA VAL A 73 -1.09 0.16 12.71
C VAL A 73 -0.45 1.24 11.85
N SER A 74 0.82 1.54 12.10
CA SER A 74 1.61 2.42 11.26
C SER A 74 2.71 1.63 10.56
N LEU A 75 2.86 1.85 9.25
CA LEU A 75 3.96 1.34 8.46
C LEU A 75 5.01 2.44 8.27
N LYS A 76 6.29 2.05 8.39
CA LYS A 76 7.41 2.78 7.81
C LYS A 76 8.28 1.83 7.01
N VAL A 77 8.70 2.25 5.82
CA VAL A 77 9.73 1.59 5.03
C VAL A 77 10.98 2.44 5.12
N ILE A 78 12.09 1.84 5.55
CA ILE A 78 13.34 2.53 5.84
C ILE A 78 14.44 2.00 4.93
N ASN A 79 15.12 2.88 4.20
CA ASN A 79 16.21 2.50 3.30
C ASN A 79 17.53 2.26 4.06
N VAL A 80 18.57 1.84 3.33
CA VAL A 80 19.91 1.61 3.91
C VAL A 80 20.56 2.84 4.55
N PHE A 81 20.09 4.05 4.23
CA PHE A 81 20.57 5.30 4.81
C PHE A 81 19.78 5.74 6.06
N GLY A 82 18.74 5.00 6.44
CA GLY A 82 17.88 5.31 7.57
C GLY A 82 16.76 6.30 7.24
N GLU A 83 16.51 6.58 5.96
CA GLU A 83 15.47 7.51 5.50
C GLU A 83 14.15 6.79 5.31
N SER A 84 13.03 7.50 5.57
CA SER A 84 11.71 6.98 5.24
C SER A 84 11.50 7.07 3.74
N VAL A 85 11.20 5.94 3.12
CA VAL A 85 10.98 5.81 1.67
C VAL A 85 9.62 6.38 1.27
N PHE A 86 8.59 6.06 2.06
CA PHE A 86 7.23 6.55 1.85
C PHE A 86 6.83 7.57 2.92
N PRO A 87 5.80 8.39 2.64
CA PRO A 87 5.05 9.10 3.67
C PRO A 87 4.55 8.15 4.76
N ASP A 88 4.25 8.71 5.94
CA ASP A 88 3.72 7.93 7.05
C ASP A 88 2.37 7.31 6.68
N PHE A 89 2.33 5.98 6.59
CA PHE A 89 1.11 5.24 6.30
C PHE A 89 0.51 4.70 7.60
N GLU A 90 -0.72 5.11 7.89
CA GLU A 90 -1.49 4.65 9.05
C GLU A 90 -2.75 3.94 8.58
N LEU A 91 -3.11 2.85 9.25
CA LEU A 91 -4.37 2.14 9.05
C LEU A 91 -5.05 1.96 10.41
N ARG A 92 -6.28 2.45 10.52
CA ARG A 92 -7.09 2.33 11.74
C ARG A 92 -8.03 1.13 11.68
N ALA A 93 -8.33 0.56 12.84
CA ALA A 93 -9.28 -0.54 12.96
C ALA A 93 -10.67 -0.14 12.42
N SER A 94 -11.10 1.10 12.65
CA SER A 94 -12.36 1.62 12.12
C SER A 94 -12.39 1.71 10.60
N GLU A 95 -11.25 1.69 9.91
CA GLU A 95 -11.17 1.66 8.44
C GLU A 95 -11.45 0.26 7.88
N LEU A 96 -11.22 -0.79 8.66
CA LEU A 96 -11.42 -2.19 8.30
C LEU A 96 -12.87 -2.65 8.57
N SER A 97 -13.83 -1.87 8.10
CA SER A 97 -15.26 -2.13 8.26
C SER A 97 -15.93 -2.35 6.90
N ASN A 98 -16.86 -3.29 6.83
CA ASN A 98 -17.54 -3.63 5.58
C ASN A 98 -18.13 -2.40 4.88
N ARG A 99 -17.95 -2.34 3.55
CA ARG A 99 -18.35 -1.27 2.64
C ARG A 99 -17.67 0.08 2.86
N LYS A 100 -16.65 0.16 3.73
CA LYS A 100 -15.85 1.37 3.90
C LYS A 100 -14.68 1.36 2.93
N ALA A 101 -14.77 2.22 1.92
CA ALA A 101 -13.71 2.47 0.94
C ALA A 101 -12.64 3.41 1.54
N SER A 102 -11.83 2.87 2.45
CA SER A 102 -10.80 3.62 3.16
C SER A 102 -9.64 4.06 2.26
N TRP A 103 -9.40 3.34 1.15
CA TRP A 103 -8.35 3.65 0.18
C TRP A 103 -8.44 5.07 -0.38
N LYS A 104 -9.66 5.63 -0.45
CA LYS A 104 -9.92 6.99 -0.95
C LYS A 104 -9.23 8.09 -0.13
N ASN A 105 -8.90 7.78 1.13
CA ASN A 105 -8.18 8.70 2.01
C ASN A 105 -6.66 8.45 2.01
N LYS A 106 -6.20 7.43 1.28
CA LYS A 106 -4.79 7.04 1.20
C LYS A 106 -4.11 7.52 -0.08
N VAL A 107 -4.88 7.91 -1.09
CA VAL A 107 -4.38 8.45 -2.37
C VAL A 107 -4.71 9.95 -2.52
N PRO A 108 -4.03 10.67 -3.42
CA PRO A 108 -4.40 12.05 -3.77
C PRO A 108 -5.87 12.15 -4.23
N LYS A 109 -6.54 13.25 -3.89
CA LYS A 109 -7.99 13.42 -4.16
C LYS A 109 -8.31 13.38 -5.65
N GLU A 110 -7.42 13.94 -6.45
CA GLU A 110 -7.47 13.95 -7.91
C GLU A 110 -7.36 12.55 -8.53
N ALA A 111 -6.68 11.61 -7.86
CA ALA A 111 -6.53 10.23 -8.33
C ALA A 111 -7.80 9.40 -8.11
N VAL A 112 -8.62 9.73 -7.10
CA VAL A 112 -9.82 8.96 -6.75
C VAL A 112 -10.77 8.81 -7.93
N ALA A 113 -11.08 9.89 -8.65
CA ALA A 113 -12.00 9.85 -9.78
C ALA A 113 -11.47 8.99 -10.93
N HIS A 114 -10.15 9.04 -11.17
CA HIS A 114 -9.50 8.22 -12.19
C HIS A 114 -9.56 6.74 -11.83
N ILE A 115 -9.20 6.40 -10.58
CA ILE A 115 -9.27 5.03 -10.07
C ILE A 115 -10.70 4.52 -10.11
N GLU A 116 -11.69 5.30 -9.67
CA GLU A 116 -13.11 4.90 -9.74
C GLU A 116 -13.57 4.65 -11.18
N ALA A 117 -13.19 5.51 -12.13
CA ALA A 117 -13.55 5.34 -13.53
C ALA A 117 -12.92 4.08 -14.15
N ARG A 118 -11.63 3.84 -13.89
CA ARG A 118 -10.90 2.64 -14.34
C ARG A 118 -11.59 1.37 -13.86
N THR A 119 -11.85 1.32 -12.56
CA THR A 119 -12.30 0.11 -11.86
C THR A 119 -13.81 -0.12 -11.91
N ALA A 120 -14.59 0.79 -12.49
CA ALA A 120 -16.02 0.61 -12.74
C ALA A 120 -16.29 -0.21 -14.02
N SER A 121 -15.31 -0.36 -14.90
CA SER A 121 -15.44 -1.11 -16.16
C SER A 121 -15.27 -2.62 -16.02
N ALA A 122 -14.79 -3.11 -14.87
CA ALA A 122 -14.62 -4.54 -14.56
C ALA A 122 -15.89 -5.25 -14.03
N LEU A 123 -17.06 -4.60 -14.05
CA LEU A 123 -18.36 -5.16 -13.62
C LEU A 123 -19.32 -5.45 -14.79
#